data_AF-A0A7S2WGY9-F1
#
_entry.id   AF-A0A7S2WGY9-F1
#
_cell.length_a   1.000
_cell.length_b   1.000
_cell.length_c   1.000
_cell.angle_alpha   90.00
_cell.angle_beta   90.00
_cell.angle_gamma   90.00
#
_symmetry.space_group_name_H-M   'P 1'
#
loop_
_entity.id
_entity.type
_entity.pdbx_description
1 polymer ?
#
loop_
_entity_poly.entity_id
_entity_poly.type
_entity_poly.pdbx_seq_one_letter_code
_entity_poly.pdbx_strand_id
1 'polypeptide(L)'
;WPRKTGRRHIDASAVFLSKPNPDALFGNDGESRGQANYEPHVGPVAAIDGSPFHRQLFASIGTDGLLRLFTLMQGRPLVEIEAASGPLSAVTWSSSRPMVLAVTCENGKVLLYDLKVSSSLPVVELQPPYADAESPPSALSVCFNQKMRSFIGTGDAAGNVHIFTMPWGLANSGETEKQDLAQFVENWAEAED
;
A
#
# COMPACT_ATOMS: atom_id res chain seq x y z
N TRP A 1 36.59 31.17 3.29
CA TRP A 1 35.46 31.10 4.25
C TRP A 1 35.67 29.91 5.18
N PRO A 2 35.82 30.07 6.51
CA PRO A 2 36.16 28.95 7.38
C PRO A 2 34.93 28.06 7.61
N ARG A 3 35.08 26.74 7.43
CA ARG A 3 34.06 25.74 7.75
C ARG A 3 33.99 25.60 9.28
N LYS A 4 32.89 26.06 9.90
CA LYS A 4 32.61 25.80 11.31
C LYS A 4 32.25 24.31 11.48
N THR A 5 33.23 23.50 11.87
CA THR A 5 33.02 22.16 12.45
C THR A 5 32.50 22.32 13.88
N GLY A 6 31.21 22.64 14.01
CA GLY A 6 30.52 22.69 15.30
C GLY A 6 29.70 21.42 15.52
N ARG A 7 30.22 20.46 16.29
CA ARG A 7 29.37 19.43 16.91
C ARG A 7 28.38 20.16 17.82
N ARG A 8 27.12 20.22 17.41
CA ARG A 8 26.03 20.69 18.29
C ARG A 8 25.54 19.47 19.07
N HIS A 9 25.60 19.54 20.39
CA HIS A 9 24.98 18.54 21.26
C HIS A 9 23.46 18.67 21.09
N ILE A 10 22.85 17.68 20.46
CA ILE A 10 21.40 17.61 20.26
C ILE A 10 20.87 16.72 21.38
N ASP A 11 20.29 17.32 22.41
CA ASP A 11 19.60 16.59 23.47
C ASP A 11 18.17 16.21 23.03
N ALA A 12 17.57 15.20 23.64
CA ALA A 12 16.20 14.77 23.33
C ALA A 12 15.19 15.93 23.47
N SER A 13 15.43 16.83 24.43
CA SER A 13 14.65 18.06 24.60
C SER A 13 14.82 19.03 23.44
N ALA A 14 16.00 19.12 22.82
CA ALA A 14 16.23 19.96 21.66
C ALA A 14 15.51 19.42 20.41
N VAL A 15 15.43 18.10 20.25
CA VAL A 15 14.60 17.45 19.21
C VAL A 15 13.12 17.72 19.46
N PHE A 16 12.66 17.55 20.70
CA PHE A 16 11.25 17.75 21.06
C PHE A 16 10.80 19.20 20.86
N LEU A 17 11.63 20.18 21.22
CA LEU A 17 11.35 21.61 21.05
C LEU A 17 11.53 22.10 19.60
N SER A 18 12.18 21.33 18.74
CA SER A 18 12.29 21.62 17.30
C SER A 18 11.05 21.26 16.50
N LYS A 19 10.01 20.69 17.15
CA LYS A 19 8.76 20.36 16.47
C LYS A 19 8.11 21.64 15.94
N PRO A 20 7.94 21.78 14.61
CA PRO A 20 7.22 22.91 14.04
C PRO A 20 5.78 22.91 14.59
N ASN A 21 5.22 24.11 14.74
CA ASN A 21 3.84 24.28 15.19
C ASN A 21 2.89 23.55 14.22
N PRO A 22 2.07 22.59 14.65
CA PRO A 22 1.14 21.89 13.78
C PRO A 22 0.22 22.86 13.00
N ASP A 23 -0.21 23.95 13.62
CA ASP A 23 -1.07 24.95 12.99
C ASP A 23 -0.34 25.79 11.92
N ALA A 24 1.00 25.80 11.95
CA ALA A 24 1.81 26.43 10.90
C ALA A 24 2.16 25.46 9.76
N LEU A 25 2.06 24.15 9.99
CA LEU A 25 2.26 23.12 8.97
C LEU A 25 1.02 22.88 8.13
N PHE A 26 -0.16 23.02 8.75
CA PHE A 26 -1.45 22.81 8.12
C PHE A 26 -2.22 24.12 8.28
N GLY A 27 -2.29 24.92 7.21
CA GLY A 27 -2.73 26.32 7.22
C GLY A 27 -4.01 26.60 8.03
N ASN A 28 -4.08 27.80 8.60
CA ASN A 28 -5.10 28.27 9.53
C ASN A 28 -6.43 28.69 8.87
N ASP A 29 -6.77 28.06 7.75
CA ASP A 29 -7.91 28.47 6.96
C ASP A 29 -9.10 27.65 7.49
N GLY A 30 -10.06 28.31 8.14
CA GLY A 30 -11.26 27.69 8.74
C GLY A 30 -12.15 26.88 7.79
N GLU A 31 -11.72 26.64 6.56
CA GLU A 31 -12.16 25.54 5.71
C GLU A 31 -11.62 24.25 6.31
N SER A 32 -12.38 23.75 7.29
CA SER A 32 -12.47 22.35 7.73
C SER A 32 -11.32 21.47 7.22
N ARG A 33 -10.34 21.21 8.11
CA ARG A 33 -9.43 20.05 8.06
C ARG A 33 -10.10 18.99 7.21
N GLY A 34 -9.62 18.75 5.98
CA GLY A 34 -10.28 17.91 4.99
C GLY A 34 -10.37 16.47 5.49
N GLN A 35 -11.25 16.22 6.45
CA GLN A 35 -11.52 14.93 7.03
C GLN A 35 -12.53 14.30 6.10
N ALA A 36 -12.02 13.71 5.03
CA ALA A 36 -12.78 12.82 4.20
C ALA A 36 -13.11 11.58 5.05
N ASN A 37 -14.39 11.30 5.23
CA ASN A 37 -14.83 10.06 5.85
C ASN A 37 -15.00 9.02 4.75
N TYR A 38 -14.24 7.94 4.84
CA TYR A 38 -14.35 6.79 3.96
C TYR A 38 -15.25 5.73 4.57
N GLU A 39 -15.90 4.91 3.74
CA GLU A 39 -16.71 3.80 4.21
C GLU A 39 -15.86 2.84 5.06
N PRO A 40 -16.29 2.57 6.31
CA PRO A 40 -15.46 1.87 7.27
C PRO A 40 -15.33 0.39 6.91
N HIS A 41 -14.14 -0.17 7.16
CA HIS A 41 -13.96 -1.62 7.22
C HIS A 41 -14.81 -2.23 8.33
N VAL A 42 -15.20 -3.50 8.18
CA VAL A 42 -15.99 -4.21 9.20
C VAL A 42 -15.14 -4.52 10.43
N GLY A 43 -13.81 -4.57 10.26
CA GLY A 43 -12.82 -4.74 11.34
C GLY A 43 -11.73 -3.67 11.34
N PRO A 44 -10.75 -3.78 12.26
CA PRO A 44 -9.58 -2.91 12.27
C PRO A 44 -8.88 -2.83 10.91
N VAL A 45 -8.54 -1.62 10.50
CA VAL A 45 -7.70 -1.37 9.33
C VAL A 45 -6.27 -1.78 9.67
N ALA A 46 -5.74 -2.76 8.95
CA ALA A 46 -4.41 -3.30 9.18
C ALA A 46 -3.32 -2.46 8.53
N ALA A 47 -3.55 -2.00 7.30
CA ALA A 47 -2.60 -1.18 6.56
C ALA A 47 -3.29 -0.33 5.50
N ILE A 48 -2.60 0.75 5.12
CA ILE A 48 -2.95 1.63 4.01
C ILE A 48 -1.70 1.90 3.18
N ASP A 49 -1.84 2.04 1.87
CA ASP A 49 -0.74 2.49 1.02
C ASP A 49 -1.23 3.35 -0.16
N GLY A 50 -0.49 4.42 -0.46
CA GLY A 50 -0.82 5.36 -1.52
C GLY A 50 -0.20 4.92 -2.85
N SER A 51 -0.93 5.10 -3.95
CA SER A 51 -0.37 4.83 -5.27
C SER A 51 0.78 5.80 -5.58
N PRO A 52 1.98 5.31 -5.94
CA PRO A 52 3.08 6.17 -6.33
C PRO A 52 2.88 6.81 -7.71
N PHE A 53 1.81 6.42 -8.43
CA PHE A 53 1.54 6.86 -9.79
C PHE A 53 0.30 7.74 -9.92
N HIS A 54 -0.60 7.76 -8.92
CA HIS A 54 -1.80 8.58 -8.93
C HIS A 54 -2.07 9.23 -7.57
N ARG A 55 -2.01 10.56 -7.51
CA ARG A 55 -2.03 11.34 -6.25
C ARG A 55 -3.28 11.13 -5.37
N GLN A 56 -4.41 10.76 -5.97
CA GLN A 56 -5.66 10.58 -5.24
C GLN A 56 -5.91 9.13 -4.85
N LEU A 57 -5.19 8.17 -5.43
CA LEU A 57 -5.52 6.74 -5.29
C LEU A 57 -4.76 6.14 -4.13
N PHE A 58 -5.46 5.42 -3.26
CA PHE A 58 -4.85 4.65 -2.19
C PHE A 58 -5.59 3.33 -1.96
N ALA A 59 -4.90 2.38 -1.35
CA ALA A 59 -5.42 1.09 -0.94
C ALA A 59 -5.55 1.05 0.59
N SER A 60 -6.57 0.36 1.07
CA SER A 60 -6.81 0.06 2.48
C SER A 60 -7.15 -1.40 2.62
N ILE A 61 -6.61 -2.05 3.65
CA ILE A 61 -6.92 -3.43 3.98
C ILE A 61 -7.31 -3.57 5.45
N GLY A 62 -8.18 -4.52 5.74
CA GLY A 62 -8.65 -4.79 7.09
C GLY A 62 -8.48 -6.25 7.53
N THR A 63 -8.78 -6.48 8.80
CA THR A 63 -8.94 -7.84 9.34
C THR A 63 -10.20 -8.54 8.82
N ASP A 64 -11.05 -7.81 8.07
CA ASP A 64 -12.24 -8.32 7.39
C ASP A 64 -11.92 -9.07 6.10
N GLY A 65 -10.65 -9.16 5.69
CA GLY A 65 -10.25 -9.85 4.46
C GLY A 65 -10.46 -9.00 3.20
N LEU A 66 -10.90 -7.75 3.36
CA LEU A 66 -11.22 -6.86 2.26
C LEU A 66 -10.05 -5.96 1.90
N LEU A 67 -9.73 -5.92 0.62
CA LEU A 67 -8.91 -4.90 -0.02
C LEU A 67 -9.84 -3.88 -0.67
N ARG A 68 -9.73 -2.62 -0.23
CA ARG A 68 -10.50 -1.50 -0.79
C ARG A 68 -9.58 -0.49 -1.44
N LEU A 69 -9.95 -0.05 -2.63
CA LEU A 69 -9.30 1.06 -3.31
C LEU A 69 -10.19 2.30 -3.19
N PHE A 70 -9.59 3.40 -2.79
CA PHE A 70 -10.29 4.67 -2.58
C PHE A 70 -9.62 5.78 -3.37
N THR A 71 -10.41 6.80 -3.70
CA THR A 71 -9.89 8.10 -4.14
C THR A 71 -10.03 9.11 -3.02
N LEU A 72 -9.08 10.04 -2.86
CA LEU A 72 -9.18 11.07 -1.81
C LEU A 72 -10.43 11.95 -1.94
N MET A 73 -11.06 11.99 -3.11
CA MET A 73 -12.24 12.82 -3.40
C MET A 73 -13.57 12.14 -3.05
N GLN A 74 -13.61 10.82 -2.86
CA GLN A 74 -14.85 10.05 -2.67
C GLN A 74 -14.75 9.16 -1.43
N GLY A 75 -15.80 9.18 -0.60
CA GLY A 75 -15.85 8.37 0.61
C GLY A 75 -16.11 6.88 0.34
N ARG A 76 -16.69 6.53 -0.82
CA ARG A 76 -16.95 5.14 -1.20
C ARG A 76 -15.73 4.49 -1.85
N PRO A 77 -15.54 3.17 -1.67
CA PRO A 77 -14.47 2.46 -2.36
C PRO A 77 -14.78 2.40 -3.87
N LEU A 78 -13.79 2.75 -4.69
CA LEU A 78 -13.81 2.54 -6.14
C LEU A 78 -13.92 1.04 -6.46
N VAL A 79 -13.21 0.23 -5.67
CA VAL A 79 -13.16 -1.22 -5.80
C VAL A 79 -13.09 -1.83 -4.42
N GLU A 80 -13.89 -2.88 -4.21
CA GLU A 80 -13.84 -3.74 -3.03
C GLU A 80 -13.56 -5.18 -3.49
N ILE A 81 -12.51 -5.78 -2.94
CA ILE A 81 -12.04 -7.12 -3.28
C ILE A 81 -11.96 -7.94 -1.99
N GLU A 82 -12.65 -9.07 -1.94
CA GLU A 82 -12.42 -10.09 -0.93
C GLU A 82 -11.15 -10.86 -1.28
N ALA A 83 -10.02 -10.43 -0.71
CA ALA A 83 -8.72 -10.98 -1.06
C ALA A 83 -8.47 -12.33 -0.38
N ALA A 84 -8.96 -12.49 0.84
CA ALA A 84 -8.90 -13.73 1.59
C ALA A 84 -10.09 -13.84 2.54
N SER A 85 -10.46 -15.06 2.91
CA SER A 85 -11.46 -15.32 3.97
C SER A 85 -10.96 -14.92 5.38
N GLY A 86 -9.68 -14.57 5.51
CA GLY A 86 -9.03 -14.24 6.79
C GLY A 86 -8.38 -12.85 6.77
N PRO A 87 -7.86 -12.39 7.92
CA PRO A 87 -7.27 -11.08 8.06
C PRO A 87 -6.08 -10.85 7.14
N LEU A 88 -6.03 -9.64 6.58
CA LEU A 88 -4.91 -9.14 5.82
C LEU A 88 -3.96 -8.38 6.75
N SER A 89 -2.66 -8.44 6.49
CA SER A 89 -1.66 -7.84 7.41
C SER A 89 -0.92 -6.65 6.80
N ALA A 90 -0.57 -6.70 5.52
CA ALA A 90 0.12 -5.62 4.84
C ALA A 90 -0.34 -5.48 3.38
N VAL A 91 -0.33 -4.24 2.89
CA VAL A 91 -0.57 -3.91 1.48
C VAL A 91 0.54 -2.98 1.00
N THR A 92 0.98 -3.15 -0.24
CA THR A 92 1.91 -2.20 -0.86
C THR A 92 1.69 -2.09 -2.36
N TRP A 93 1.76 -0.88 -2.89
CA TRP A 93 1.78 -0.63 -4.33
C TRP A 93 3.14 -0.95 -4.92
N SER A 94 3.14 -1.45 -6.15
CA SER A 94 4.35 -1.53 -6.93
C SER A 94 4.88 -0.12 -7.22
N SER A 95 6.16 0.11 -6.98
CA SER A 95 6.84 1.36 -7.34
C SER A 95 7.25 1.41 -8.82
N SER A 96 7.13 0.30 -9.54
CA SER A 96 7.52 0.20 -10.95
C SER A 96 6.35 0.10 -11.90
N ARG A 97 5.21 -0.46 -11.46
CA ARG A 97 4.08 -0.76 -12.32
C ARG A 97 2.78 -0.15 -11.74
N PRO A 98 2.11 0.78 -12.43
CA PRO A 98 1.03 1.59 -11.85
C PRO A 98 -0.20 0.85 -11.30
N MET A 99 -0.53 -0.31 -11.87
CA MET A 99 -1.76 -1.05 -11.57
C MET A 99 -1.51 -2.33 -10.77
N VAL A 100 -0.30 -2.50 -10.24
CA VAL A 100 0.08 -3.69 -9.47
C VAL A 100 0.21 -3.36 -7.99
N LEU A 101 -0.36 -4.23 -7.16
CA LEU A 101 -0.27 -4.17 -5.70
C LEU A 101 -0.10 -5.58 -5.12
N ALA A 102 0.52 -5.64 -3.95
CA ALA A 102 0.72 -6.86 -3.19
C ALA A 102 0.00 -6.78 -1.86
N VAL A 103 -0.63 -7.88 -1.45
CA VAL A 103 -1.32 -8.02 -0.17
C VAL A 103 -0.81 -9.27 0.53
N THR A 104 -0.58 -9.20 1.83
CA THR A 104 -0.23 -10.37 2.64
C THR A 104 -1.42 -10.90 3.43
N CYS A 105 -1.49 -12.22 3.52
CA CYS A 105 -2.58 -12.95 4.15
C CYS A 105 -2.12 -13.71 5.40
N GLU A 106 -3.07 -14.03 6.27
CA GLU A 106 -2.83 -14.80 7.50
C GLU A 106 -2.23 -16.20 7.25
N ASN A 107 -2.49 -16.79 6.08
CA ASN A 107 -1.95 -18.10 5.71
C ASN A 107 -0.51 -18.04 5.17
N GLY A 108 0.19 -16.91 5.36
CA GLY A 108 1.58 -16.72 4.92
C GLY A 108 1.75 -16.39 3.44
N LYS A 109 0.64 -16.39 2.66
CA LYS A 109 0.67 -16.11 1.23
C LYS A 109 0.76 -14.62 0.94
N VAL A 110 1.33 -14.29 -0.22
CA VAL A 110 1.33 -12.94 -0.77
C VAL A 110 0.56 -12.96 -2.09
N LEU A 111 -0.54 -12.23 -2.14
CA LEU A 111 -1.40 -12.09 -3.30
C LEU A 111 -0.97 -10.87 -4.11
N LEU A 112 -0.71 -11.07 -5.39
CA LEU A 112 -0.41 -10.01 -6.34
C LEU A 112 -1.62 -9.75 -7.22
N TYR A 113 -2.09 -8.52 -7.20
CA TYR A 113 -3.17 -8.04 -8.05
C TYR A 113 -2.60 -7.19 -9.17
N ASP A 114 -3.17 -7.34 -10.36
CA ASP A 114 -2.95 -6.47 -11.50
C ASP A 114 -4.32 -6.00 -11.98
N LEU A 115 -4.67 -4.76 -11.63
CA LEU A 115 -5.98 -4.17 -11.90
C LEU A 115 -6.27 -4.02 -13.40
N LYS A 116 -5.24 -4.13 -14.26
CA LYS A 116 -5.40 -4.13 -15.71
C LYS A 116 -5.86 -5.49 -16.25
N VAL A 117 -5.46 -6.57 -15.58
CA VAL A 117 -5.74 -7.95 -16.00
C VAL A 117 -7.00 -8.49 -15.33
N SER A 118 -7.14 -8.25 -14.02
CA SER A 118 -8.32 -8.65 -13.25
C SER A 118 -8.65 -7.60 -12.20
N SER A 119 -9.94 -7.26 -12.10
CA SER A 119 -10.44 -6.32 -11.10
C SER A 119 -10.73 -6.98 -9.75
N SER A 120 -10.80 -8.31 -9.67
CA SER A 120 -11.25 -9.02 -8.45
C SER A 120 -10.36 -10.19 -8.03
N LEU A 121 -9.65 -10.83 -8.96
CA LEU A 121 -8.84 -12.02 -8.65
C LEU A 121 -7.35 -11.69 -8.64
N PRO A 122 -6.57 -12.32 -7.74
CA PRO A 122 -5.12 -12.21 -7.78
C PRO A 122 -4.60 -12.87 -9.05
N VAL A 123 -3.62 -12.23 -9.69
CA VAL A 123 -2.97 -12.77 -10.90
C VAL A 123 -1.87 -13.77 -10.52
N VAL A 124 -1.23 -13.57 -9.37
CA VAL A 124 -0.21 -14.47 -8.84
C VAL A 124 -0.38 -14.61 -7.34
N GLU A 125 -0.25 -15.84 -6.85
CA GLU A 125 -0.16 -16.16 -5.43
C GLU A 125 1.26 -16.66 -5.14
N LEU A 126 2.00 -15.91 -4.32
CA LEU A 126 3.32 -16.29 -3.87
C LEU A 126 3.19 -17.05 -2.55
N GLN A 127 3.65 -18.29 -2.57
CA GLN A 127 3.59 -19.19 -1.42
C GLN A 127 4.99 -19.39 -0.85
N PRO A 128 5.20 -19.13 0.46
CA PRO A 128 6.43 -19.54 1.12
C PRO A 128 6.55 -21.08 1.17
N PRO A 129 7.76 -21.64 1.38
CA PRO A 129 7.99 -23.09 1.32
C PRO A 129 7.15 -23.95 2.27
N TYR A 130 6.59 -23.35 3.31
CA TYR A 130 5.79 -23.99 4.35
C TYR A 130 4.31 -23.58 4.28
N ALA A 131 3.85 -22.97 3.18
CA ALA A 131 2.46 -22.53 3.04
C ALA A 131 1.44 -23.67 3.20
N ASP A 132 1.86 -24.90 2.87
CA ASP A 132 1.05 -26.12 3.01
C ASP A 132 1.16 -26.79 4.40
N ALA A 133 1.88 -26.18 5.35
CA ALA A 133 1.90 -26.68 6.72
C ALA A 133 0.50 -26.60 7.35
N GLU A 134 0.22 -27.42 8.37
CA GLU A 134 -1.07 -27.38 9.09
C GLU A 134 -1.38 -26.00 9.70
N SER A 135 -0.34 -25.22 10.03
CA SER A 135 -0.45 -23.88 10.57
C SER A 135 0.70 -23.01 10.06
N PRO A 136 0.62 -22.48 8.82
CA PRO A 136 1.66 -21.63 8.28
C PRO A 136 1.72 -20.30 9.06
N PRO A 137 2.91 -19.75 9.34
CA PRO A 137 3.03 -18.44 9.97
C PRO A 137 2.47 -17.35 9.03
N SER A 138 1.75 -16.41 9.62
CA SER A 138 1.17 -15.27 8.90
C SER A 138 2.24 -14.38 8.28
N ALA A 139 1.98 -13.90 7.06
CA ALA A 139 2.84 -12.93 6.40
C ALA A 139 2.47 -11.52 6.88
N LEU A 140 3.37 -10.88 7.62
CA LEU A 140 3.10 -9.64 8.35
C LEU A 140 3.54 -8.38 7.61
N SER A 141 4.46 -8.51 6.66
CA SER A 141 5.03 -7.37 5.94
C SER A 141 5.35 -7.75 4.51
N VAL A 142 5.26 -6.79 3.59
CA VAL A 142 5.62 -6.97 2.19
C VAL A 142 6.29 -5.72 1.64
N CYS A 143 7.25 -5.88 0.74
CA CYS A 143 7.90 -4.75 0.08
C CYS A 143 8.37 -5.11 -1.34
N PHE A 144 8.13 -4.19 -2.28
CA PHE A 144 8.73 -4.25 -3.61
C PHE A 144 10.16 -3.69 -3.58
N ASN A 145 11.08 -4.36 -4.27
CA ASN A 145 12.43 -3.83 -4.44
C ASN A 145 12.44 -2.75 -5.52
N GLN A 146 12.63 -1.50 -5.11
CA GLN A 146 12.64 -0.32 -5.99
C GLN A 146 13.77 -0.33 -7.03
N LYS A 147 14.90 -0.97 -6.73
CA LYS A 147 16.06 -1.02 -7.63
C LYS A 147 16.00 -2.22 -8.57
N MET A 148 15.60 -3.37 -8.04
CA MET A 148 15.47 -4.62 -8.79
C MET A 148 14.01 -5.05 -8.82
N ARG A 149 13.29 -4.56 -9.82
CA ARG A 149 11.83 -4.67 -9.95
C ARG A 149 11.28 -6.10 -9.95
N SER A 150 12.12 -7.10 -10.24
CA SER A 150 11.72 -8.50 -10.25
C SER A 150 11.70 -9.15 -8.86
N PHE A 151 12.06 -8.44 -7.79
CA PHE A 151 12.07 -9.01 -6.45
C PHE A 151 11.03 -8.36 -5.54
N ILE A 152 10.37 -9.20 -4.77
CA ILE A 152 9.47 -8.81 -3.69
C ILE A 152 9.87 -9.56 -2.42
N GLY A 153 9.91 -8.85 -1.30
CA GLY A 153 10.22 -9.42 0.01
C GLY A 153 8.97 -9.51 0.88
N THR A 154 8.89 -10.54 1.71
CA THR A 154 7.89 -10.67 2.77
C THR A 154 8.54 -11.11 4.08
N GLY A 155 8.00 -10.66 5.20
CA GLY A 155 8.39 -11.12 6.54
C GLY A 155 7.23 -11.83 7.22
N ASP A 156 7.50 -12.98 7.84
CA ASP A 156 6.49 -13.80 8.52
C ASP A 156 6.47 -13.63 10.04
N ALA A 157 5.44 -14.17 10.69
CA ALA A 157 5.28 -14.19 12.15
C ALA A 157 6.29 -15.09 12.89
N ALA A 158 6.97 -15.99 12.18
CA ALA A 158 8.05 -16.83 12.73
C ALA A 158 9.41 -16.11 12.72
N GLY A 159 9.49 -14.90 12.17
CA GLY A 159 10.70 -14.10 12.08
C GLY A 159 11.57 -14.40 10.85
N ASN A 160 11.07 -15.15 9.88
CA ASN A 160 11.77 -15.39 8.62
C ASN A 160 11.43 -14.32 7.58
N VAL A 161 12.39 -14.10 6.67
CA VAL A 161 12.22 -13.22 5.51
C VAL A 161 12.30 -14.06 4.24
N HIS A 162 11.30 -13.94 3.37
CA HIS A 162 11.26 -14.62 2.08
C HIS A 162 11.38 -13.62 0.96
N ILE A 163 12.20 -13.96 -0.03
CA ILE A 163 12.39 -13.16 -1.25
C ILE A 163 11.87 -13.97 -2.42
N PHE A 164 10.89 -13.43 -3.12
CA PHE A 164 10.32 -14.04 -4.31
C PHE A 164 10.78 -13.32 -5.57
N THR A 165 10.91 -14.10 -6.66
CA THR A 165 11.15 -13.55 -7.99
C THR A 165 9.82 -13.47 -8.74
N MET A 166 9.53 -12.32 -9.31
CA MET A 166 8.31 -12.07 -10.09
C MET A 166 8.56 -12.21 -11.60
N PRO A 167 7.54 -12.63 -12.37
CA PRO A 167 7.59 -12.62 -13.82
C PRO A 167 7.85 -11.22 -14.38
N TRP A 168 8.55 -11.15 -15.52
CA TRP A 168 8.93 -9.88 -16.16
C TRP A 168 7.73 -8.96 -16.44
N GLY A 169 6.60 -9.52 -16.89
CA GLY A 169 5.38 -8.77 -17.19
C GLY A 169 4.73 -8.13 -15.98
N LEU A 170 4.92 -8.70 -14.78
CA LEU A 170 4.41 -8.11 -13.55
C LEU A 170 5.36 -7.05 -12.98
N ALA A 171 6.66 -7.23 -13.22
CA ALA A 171 7.71 -6.33 -12.73
C ALA A 171 7.84 -5.03 -13.53
N ASN A 172 7.52 -5.04 -14.83
CA ASN A 172 7.77 -3.92 -15.73
C ASN A 172 6.48 -3.33 -16.27
N SER A 173 6.40 -2.00 -16.27
CA SER A 173 5.26 -1.26 -16.80
C SER A 173 5.26 -1.22 -18.33
N GLY A 174 4.08 -1.37 -18.93
CA GLY A 174 3.84 -0.98 -20.32
C GLY A 174 3.80 0.55 -20.51
N GLU A 175 3.94 1.02 -21.75
CA GLU A 175 3.99 2.46 -22.07
C GLU A 175 2.68 3.19 -21.74
N THR A 176 1.54 2.53 -21.88
CA THR A 176 0.20 3.14 -21.68
C THR A 176 -0.32 3.01 -20.25
N GLU A 177 0.35 2.26 -19.36
CA GLU A 177 -0.28 1.87 -18.08
C GLU A 177 -0.55 3.03 -17.14
N LYS A 178 0.19 4.14 -17.25
CA LYS A 178 -0.11 5.35 -16.49
C LYS A 178 -1.40 6.02 -16.97
N GLN A 179 -1.64 6.00 -18.28
CA GLN A 179 -2.87 6.51 -18.87
C GLN A 179 -4.03 5.57 -18.55
N ASP A 180 -3.80 4.26 -18.64
CA ASP A 180 -4.79 3.23 -18.27
C ASP A 180 -5.22 3.39 -16.80
N LEU A 181 -4.28 3.68 -15.88
CA LEU A 181 -4.60 3.97 -14.48
C LEU A 181 -5.42 5.26 -14.30
N ALA A 182 -5.06 6.33 -15.02
CA ALA A 182 -5.81 7.59 -14.96
C ALA A 182 -7.24 7.39 -15.46
N GLN A 183 -7.40 6.73 -16.61
CA GLN A 183 -8.70 6.39 -17.18
C GLN A 183 -9.49 5.45 -16.25
N PHE A 184 -8.82 4.50 -15.60
CA PHE A 184 -9.46 3.65 -14.61
C PHE A 184 -10.06 4.50 -13.48
N VAL A 185 -9.31 5.41 -12.88
CA VAL A 185 -9.85 6.26 -11.80
C VAL A 185 -10.98 7.19 -12.30
N GLU A 186 -10.87 7.72 -13.53
CA GLU A 186 -11.90 8.58 -14.11
C GLU A 186 -13.20 7.84 -14.44
N ASN A 187 -13.12 6.65 -15.05
CA ASN A 187 -14.29 5.85 -15.43
C ASN A 187 -15.18 5.51 -14.23
N TRP A 188 -14.57 5.27 -13.07
CA TRP A 188 -15.31 4.99 -11.84
C TRP A 188 -15.83 6.25 -11.15
N ALA A 189 -15.26 7.42 -11.44
CA ALA A 189 -15.82 8.69 -11.00
C ALA A 189 -17.10 9.03 -11.77
N GLU A 190 -17.17 8.71 -13.07
CA GLU A 190 -18.34 8.99 -13.92
C GLU A 190 -19.48 7.97 -13.76
N ALA A 191 -19.19 6.73 -13.34
CA ALA A 191 -20.21 5.69 -13.18
C ALA A 191 -21.21 5.92 -12.03
N GLU A 192 -20.99 6.94 -11.18
CA GLU A 192 -21.87 7.32 -10.07
C GLU A 192 -22.67 8.62 -10.30
N ASP A 193 -22.48 9.32 -11.44
CA ASP A 193 -23.28 10.49 -11.86
C ASP A 193 -24.50 10.08 -12.72
#